data_AF-A0A9E5AET5-F1
#
_entry.id   AF-A0A9E5AET5-F1
#
_cell.length_a   1.000
_cell.length_b   1.000
_cell.length_c   1.000
_cell.angle_alpha   90.00
_cell.angle_beta   90.00
_cell.angle_gamma   90.00
#
_symmetry.space_group_name_H-M   'P 1'
#
loop_
_entity.id
_entity.type
_entity.pdbx_description
1 polymer ?
#
loop_
_entity_poly.entity_id
_entity_poly.type
_entity_poly.pdbx_seq_one_letter_code
_entity_poly.pdbx_strand_id
1 'polypeptide(L)'
;MMTSQATPPRGASDERRLTGIIFEVDGTLADTEELHRQAFNASFREFDLTWEWTTPVYEQLLSISGGRERMAHDAATLAPPGGPATLTQQRIAEIHRDKTRRYGQLLSAGSLRLRPGAARLMQEARAAGVRLVIATRSAE
;
A
#
# COMPACT_ATOMS: atom_id res chain seq x y z
N MET A 1 47.01 -54.72 4.18
CA MET A 1 45.77 -54.24 4.82
C MET A 1 45.89 -52.73 5.03
N MET A 2 45.32 -51.93 4.14
CA MET A 2 45.18 -50.47 4.33
C MET A 2 43.70 -50.20 4.61
N THR A 3 43.42 -49.71 5.81
CA THR A 3 42.10 -49.19 6.21
C THR A 3 42.04 -47.68 6.03
N SER A 4 40.80 -47.19 5.87
CA SER A 4 40.35 -45.79 5.98
C SER A 4 40.63 -44.89 4.77
N GLN A 5 39.69 -44.08 4.27
CA GLN A 5 38.32 -43.77 4.73
C GLN A 5 37.59 -43.17 3.51
N ALA A 6 36.34 -43.55 3.28
CA ALA A 6 35.54 -42.99 2.21
C ALA A 6 35.10 -41.55 2.56
N THR A 7 35.40 -40.60 1.67
CA THR A 7 34.87 -39.23 1.71
C THR A 7 33.35 -39.27 1.58
N PRO A 8 32.56 -38.67 2.48
CA PRO A 8 31.12 -38.61 2.29
C PRO A 8 30.80 -37.69 1.09
N PRO A 9 29.80 -38.03 0.26
CA PRO A 9 29.41 -37.15 -0.83
C PRO A 9 28.85 -35.86 -0.23
N ARG A 10 29.38 -34.71 -0.67
CA ARG A 10 28.71 -33.42 -0.46
C ARG A 10 27.41 -33.45 -1.26
N GLY A 11 26.33 -33.86 -0.61
CA GLY A 11 24.98 -33.59 -1.07
C GLY A 11 24.76 -32.09 -1.01
N ALA A 12 25.07 -31.38 -2.08
CA ALA A 12 24.67 -29.99 -2.26
C ALA A 12 23.21 -29.98 -2.73
N SER A 13 22.29 -30.27 -1.81
CA SER A 13 21.00 -29.61 -1.86
C SER A 13 21.23 -28.18 -1.38
N ASP A 14 21.61 -27.29 -2.31
CA ASP A 14 21.35 -25.86 -2.11
C ASP A 14 19.84 -25.68 -2.22
N GLU A 15 19.14 -26.18 -1.20
CA GLU A 15 17.73 -25.96 -0.98
C GLU A 15 17.57 -24.45 -0.84
N ARG A 16 16.98 -23.81 -1.85
CA ARG A 16 16.66 -22.39 -1.85
C ARG A 16 15.82 -22.04 -0.62
N ARG A 17 16.49 -21.75 0.49
CA ARG A 17 15.88 -21.41 1.77
C ARG A 17 15.33 -20.00 1.65
N LEU A 18 14.06 -19.81 2.02
CA LEU A 18 13.44 -18.49 2.05
C LEU A 18 14.25 -17.58 3.00
N THR A 19 14.81 -16.49 2.49
CA THR A 19 15.63 -15.55 3.29
C THR A 19 14.95 -14.21 3.55
N GLY A 20 13.84 -13.93 2.86
CA GLY A 20 13.07 -12.71 3.07
C GLY A 20 11.64 -12.78 2.51
N ILE A 21 10.76 -11.97 3.09
CA ILE A 21 9.40 -11.70 2.60
C ILE A 21 9.23 -10.18 2.51
N ILE A 22 8.71 -9.73 1.38
CA ILE A 22 8.32 -8.33 1.15
C ILE A 22 6.80 -8.28 1.23
N PHE A 23 6.28 -7.50 2.18
CA PHE A 23 4.85 -7.25 2.34
C PHE A 23 4.50 -5.91 1.71
N GLU A 24 3.48 -5.92 0.87
CA GLU A 24 2.67 -4.74 0.64
C GLU A 24 1.76 -4.52 1.88
N VAL A 25 1.27 -3.31 2.12
CA VAL A 25 0.40 -2.98 3.27
C VAL A 25 -1.08 -2.96 2.89
N ASP A 26 -1.46 -2.10 1.94
CA ASP A 26 -2.85 -1.77 1.62
C ASP A 26 -3.55 -2.90 0.86
N GLY A 27 -4.54 -3.52 1.51
CA GLY A 27 -5.22 -4.70 0.97
C GLY A 27 -4.39 -5.99 1.10
N THR A 28 -3.17 -5.93 1.63
CA THR A 28 -2.31 -7.10 1.85
C THR A 28 -2.18 -7.46 3.33
N LEU A 29 -1.73 -6.52 4.16
CA LEU A 29 -1.64 -6.71 5.61
C LEU A 29 -2.95 -6.33 6.29
N ALA A 30 -3.65 -5.33 5.79
CA ALA A 30 -4.92 -4.87 6.33
C ALA A 30 -5.78 -4.26 5.20
N ASP A 31 -7.10 -4.32 5.34
CA ASP A 31 -8.02 -3.69 4.39
C ASP A 31 -8.16 -2.20 4.74
N THR A 32 -7.37 -1.35 4.09
CA THR A 32 -7.22 0.09 4.40
C THR A 32 -7.91 1.02 3.41
N GLU A 33 -8.41 0.49 2.29
CA GLU A 33 -8.92 1.31 1.19
C GLU A 33 -10.08 2.23 1.58
N GLU A 34 -10.97 1.76 2.46
CA GLU A 34 -12.06 2.59 2.96
C GLU A 34 -11.56 3.76 3.82
N LEU A 35 -10.49 3.57 4.60
CA LEU A 35 -9.86 4.66 5.35
C LEU A 35 -9.18 5.67 4.40
N HIS A 36 -8.58 5.20 3.31
CA HIS A 36 -8.05 6.07 2.27
C HIS A 36 -9.16 6.92 1.65
N ARG A 37 -10.28 6.29 1.25
CA ARG A 37 -11.43 6.98 0.64
C ARG A 37 -12.01 8.04 1.59
N GLN A 38 -12.19 7.71 2.87
CA GLN A 38 -12.64 8.67 3.88
C GLN A 38 -11.67 9.85 4.04
N ALA A 39 -10.36 9.58 4.07
CA ALA A 39 -9.35 10.62 4.16
C ALA A 39 -9.33 11.56 2.94
N PHE A 40 -9.50 11.01 1.72
CA PHE A 40 -9.65 11.81 0.50
C PHE A 40 -10.87 12.71 0.57
N ASN A 41 -12.06 12.15 0.82
CA ASN A 41 -13.30 12.94 0.89
C ASN A 41 -13.26 14.01 1.99
N ALA A 42 -12.63 13.71 3.13
CA ALA A 42 -12.42 14.72 4.17
C ALA A 42 -11.50 15.86 3.74
N SER A 43 -10.47 15.55 2.94
CA SER A 43 -9.55 16.56 2.40
C SER A 43 -10.20 17.37 1.28
N PHE A 44 -11.02 16.76 0.44
CA PHE A 44 -11.77 17.47 -0.59
C PHE A 44 -12.68 18.54 0.02
N ARG A 45 -13.42 18.19 1.09
CA ARG A 45 -14.27 19.14 1.82
C ARG A 45 -13.47 20.28 2.46
N GLU A 46 -12.30 20.00 3.03
CA GLU A 46 -11.42 21.03 3.60
C GLU A 46 -10.91 22.02 2.56
N PHE A 47 -10.70 21.55 1.33
CA PHE A 47 -10.18 22.35 0.23
C PHE A 47 -11.28 22.95 -0.65
N ASP A 48 -12.53 22.96 -0.16
CA ASP A 48 -13.74 23.46 -0.83
C ASP A 48 -14.00 22.82 -2.20
N LEU A 49 -13.57 21.57 -2.38
CA LEU A 49 -13.90 20.78 -3.57
C LEU A 49 -15.25 20.10 -3.38
N THR A 50 -16.12 20.22 -4.38
CA THR A 50 -17.41 19.52 -4.43
C THR A 50 -17.27 18.04 -4.78
N TRP A 51 -16.05 17.50 -4.74
CA TRP A 51 -15.76 16.11 -5.08
C TRP A 51 -16.20 15.19 -3.96
N GLU A 52 -16.81 14.07 -4.35
CA GLU A 52 -17.10 12.97 -3.45
C GLU A 52 -16.84 11.64 -4.14
N TRP A 53 -15.79 10.96 -3.72
CA TRP A 53 -15.51 9.60 -4.17
C TRP A 53 -16.37 8.63 -3.35
N THR A 54 -17.50 8.26 -3.93
CA THR A 54 -18.32 7.14 -3.45
C THR A 54 -17.56 5.83 -3.57
N THR A 55 -18.00 4.76 -2.90
CA THR A 55 -17.34 3.44 -2.99
C THR A 55 -17.20 2.96 -4.44
N PRO A 56 -18.24 2.99 -5.30
CA PRO A 56 -18.11 2.56 -6.70
C PRO A 56 -17.13 3.41 -7.51
N VAL A 57 -17.10 4.73 -7.27
CA VAL A 57 -16.14 5.63 -7.95
C VAL A 57 -14.71 5.31 -7.50
N TYR A 58 -14.51 5.13 -6.19
CA TYR A 58 -13.18 4.83 -5.66
C TYR A 58 -12.65 3.48 -6.16
N GLU A 59 -13.50 2.45 -6.25
CA GLU A 59 -13.15 1.15 -6.83
C GLU A 59 -12.63 1.27 -8.27
N GLN A 60 -13.25 2.12 -9.10
CA GLN A 60 -12.76 2.39 -10.46
C GLN A 60 -11.39 3.09 -10.43
N LEU A 61 -11.22 4.07 -9.55
CA LEU A 61 -9.97 4.82 -9.37
C LEU A 61 -8.83 3.98 -8.80
N LEU A 62 -9.10 2.83 -8.16
CA LEU A 62 -8.04 1.93 -7.66
C LEU A 62 -7.19 1.32 -8.78
N SER A 63 -7.72 1.28 -10.02
CA SER A 63 -6.92 0.92 -11.20
C SER A 63 -5.78 1.91 -11.48
N ILE A 64 -5.91 3.15 -11.00
CA ILE A 64 -4.90 4.19 -11.11
C ILE A 64 -4.00 4.12 -9.89
N SER A 65 -2.71 4.04 -10.20
CA SER A 65 -1.65 3.87 -9.24
C SER A 65 -1.28 5.20 -8.59
N GLY A 66 -1.49 5.32 -7.27
CA GLY A 66 -1.07 6.48 -6.47
C GLY A 66 -2.17 7.51 -6.24
N GLY A 67 -2.12 8.16 -5.08
CA GLY A 67 -3.18 9.07 -4.63
C GLY A 67 -3.22 10.38 -5.42
N ARG A 68 -2.06 10.90 -5.79
CA ARG A 68 -1.92 12.13 -6.58
C ARG A 68 -2.37 11.91 -8.03
N GLU A 69 -2.05 10.75 -8.59
CA GLU A 69 -2.40 10.35 -9.94
C GLU A 69 -3.90 10.14 -10.10
N ARG A 70 -4.57 9.56 -9.09
CA ARG A 70 -6.05 9.47 -9.05
C ARG A 70 -6.70 10.85 -9.07
N MET A 71 -6.22 11.78 -8.26
CA MET A 71 -6.73 13.16 -8.25
C MET A 71 -6.46 13.88 -9.57
N ALA A 72 -5.28 13.68 -10.17
CA ALA A 72 -4.94 14.28 -11.46
C ALA A 72 -5.84 13.75 -12.58
N HIS A 73 -6.12 12.44 -12.57
CA HIS A 73 -7.04 11.82 -13.51
C HIS A 73 -8.45 12.41 -13.38
N ASP A 74 -8.99 12.46 -12.16
CA ASP A 74 -10.34 12.97 -11.92
C ASP A 74 -10.45 14.49 -12.18
N ALA A 75 -9.37 15.25 -11.94
CA ALA A 75 -9.29 16.66 -12.31
C ALA A 75 -9.38 16.89 -13.83
N ALA A 76 -8.85 15.94 -14.61
CA ALA A 76 -8.84 15.99 -16.06
C ALA A 76 -10.18 15.52 -16.68
N THR A 77 -10.88 14.55 -16.07
CA THR A 77 -12.20 14.10 -16.53
C THR A 77 -13.28 15.17 -16.36
N LEU A 78 -13.13 16.05 -15.36
CA LEU A 78 -14.02 17.18 -15.11
C LEU A 78 -13.68 18.43 -15.93
N ALA A 79 -12.54 18.46 -16.62
CA ALA A 79 -12.14 19.60 -17.44
C ALA A 79 -12.96 19.65 -18.75
N PRO A 80 -13.26 20.85 -19.28
CA PRO A 80 -13.82 20.97 -20.63
C PRO A 80 -12.92 20.30 -21.66
N PRO A 81 -13.46 19.72 -22.76
CA PRO A 81 -12.64 19.14 -23.82
C PRO A 81 -11.57 20.13 -24.34
N GLY A 82 -10.29 19.79 -24.18
CA GLY A 82 -9.16 20.65 -24.55
C GLY A 82 -8.83 21.80 -23.59
N GLY A 83 -9.53 21.90 -22.45
CA GLY A 83 -9.25 22.87 -21.39
C GLY A 83 -8.18 22.38 -20.39
N PRO A 84 -7.62 23.30 -19.57
CA PRO A 84 -6.69 22.92 -18.52
C PRO A 84 -7.39 22.09 -17.44
N ALA A 85 -6.63 21.20 -16.78
CA ALA A 85 -7.14 20.44 -15.63
C ALA A 85 -7.69 21.39 -14.56
N THR A 86 -8.74 20.96 -13.88
CA THR A 86 -9.42 21.76 -12.84
C THR A 86 -8.54 22.00 -11.59
N LEU A 87 -7.48 21.22 -11.42
CA LEU A 87 -6.49 21.36 -10.35
C LEU A 87 -5.06 21.43 -10.89
N THR A 88 -4.24 22.28 -10.27
CA THR A 88 -2.80 22.33 -10.54
C THR A 88 -2.07 21.23 -9.78
N GLN A 89 -0.87 20.85 -10.25
CA GLN A 89 -0.01 19.88 -9.55
C GLN A 89 0.33 20.33 -8.11
N GLN A 90 0.51 21.63 -7.89
CA GLN A 90 0.74 22.17 -6.55
C GLN A 90 -0.48 21.95 -5.64
N ARG A 91 -1.69 22.22 -6.15
CA ARG A 91 -2.92 22.04 -5.37
C ARG A 91 -3.16 20.56 -5.04
N ILE A 92 -2.91 19.66 -5.99
CA ILE A 92 -2.94 18.21 -5.80
C ILE A 92 -1.97 17.79 -4.69
N ALA A 93 -0.75 18.33 -4.67
CA ALA A 93 0.24 18.02 -3.62
C ALA A 93 -0.20 18.52 -2.23
N GLU A 94 -0.83 19.70 -2.15
CA GLU A 94 -1.37 20.23 -0.90
C GLU A 94 -2.52 19.36 -0.35
N ILE A 95 -3.48 19.00 -1.20
CA ILE A 95 -4.61 18.12 -0.85
C ILE A 95 -4.08 16.75 -0.42
N HIS A 96 -3.11 16.19 -1.16
CA HIS A 96 -2.54 14.88 -0.83
C HIS A 96 -1.86 14.88 0.54
N ARG A 97 -1.09 15.94 0.84
CA ARG A 97 -0.45 16.10 2.17
C ARG A 97 -1.48 16.14 3.29
N ASP A 98 -2.57 16.88 3.10
CA ASP A 98 -3.65 16.93 4.07
C ASP A 98 -4.34 15.57 4.24
N LYS A 99 -4.59 14.88 3.13
CA LYS A 99 -5.12 13.51 3.13
C LYS A 99 -4.22 12.55 3.89
N THR A 100 -2.90 12.60 3.72
CA THR A 100 -1.96 11.74 4.43
C THR A 100 -2.01 11.99 5.94
N ARG A 101 -2.09 13.26 6.36
CA ARG A 101 -2.29 13.63 7.76
C ARG A 101 -3.59 13.05 8.32
N ARG A 102 -4.72 13.20 7.62
CA ARG A 102 -6.03 12.67 8.03
C ARG A 102 -6.07 11.15 8.07
N TYR A 103 -5.44 10.49 7.09
CA TYR A 103 -5.31 9.04 7.08
C TYR A 103 -4.57 8.54 8.32
N GLY A 104 -3.46 9.18 8.71
CA GLY A 104 -2.75 8.87 9.95
C GLY A 104 -3.61 9.03 11.22
N GLN A 105 -4.48 10.04 11.25
CA GLN A 105 -5.44 10.23 12.34
C GLN A 105 -6.50 9.11 12.38
N LEU A 106 -7.06 8.74 11.22
CA LEU A 106 -8.02 7.64 11.10
C LEU A 106 -7.41 6.30 11.51
N LEU A 107 -6.17 6.03 11.09
CA LEU A 107 -5.43 4.83 11.49
C LEU A 107 -5.23 4.77 13.01
N SER A 108 -4.91 5.90 13.63
CA SER A 108 -4.66 5.98 15.08
C SER A 108 -5.94 5.85 15.90
N ALA A 109 -7.08 6.32 15.36
CA ALA A 109 -8.38 6.26 16.01
C ALA A 109 -9.13 4.94 15.77
N GLY A 110 -8.79 4.20 14.71
CA GLY A 110 -9.50 3.01 14.26
C GLY A 110 -8.95 1.71 14.81
N SER A 111 -9.81 0.70 14.93
CA SER A 111 -9.42 -0.69 15.23
C SER A 111 -9.06 -1.45 13.95
N LEU A 112 -8.17 -0.91 13.12
CA LEU A 112 -7.74 -1.58 11.88
C LEU A 112 -7.19 -2.96 12.24
N ARG A 113 -7.76 -4.01 11.66
CA ARG A 113 -7.35 -5.39 11.91
C ARG A 113 -6.47 -5.89 10.77
N LEU A 114 -5.46 -6.66 11.14
CA LEU A 114 -4.69 -7.41 10.15
C LEU A 114 -5.59 -8.43 9.46
N ARG A 115 -5.35 -8.67 8.17
CA ARG A 115 -6.01 -9.72 7.40
C ARG A 115 -5.71 -11.09 8.03
N PRO A 116 -6.65 -12.05 7.94
CA PRO A 116 -6.46 -13.40 8.48
C PRO A 116 -5.14 -14.01 8.01
N GLY A 117 -4.34 -14.50 8.97
CA GLY A 117 -3.05 -15.15 8.69
C GLY A 117 -1.85 -14.21 8.54
N ALA A 118 -2.04 -12.89 8.36
CA ALA A 118 -0.92 -11.95 8.23
C ALA A 118 -0.03 -11.94 9.50
N ALA A 119 -0.66 -11.81 10.68
CA ALA A 119 0.06 -11.86 11.96
C ALA A 119 0.80 -13.19 12.16
N ARG A 120 0.12 -14.32 11.89
CA ARG A 120 0.69 -15.67 11.97
C ARG A 120 1.91 -15.81 11.07
N LEU A 121 1.79 -15.41 9.79
CA LEU A 121 2.86 -15.51 8.80
C LEU A 121 4.08 -14.68 9.22
N MET A 122 3.88 -13.44 9.69
CA MET A 122 4.96 -12.60 10.19
C MET A 122 5.66 -13.22 11.40
N GLN A 123 4.90 -13.83 12.32
CA GLN A 123 5.46 -14.49 13.51
C GLN A 123 6.27 -15.74 13.12
N GLU A 124 5.73 -16.61 12.27
CA GLU A 124 6.41 -17.82 11.78
C GLU A 124 7.69 -17.47 11.00
N ALA A 125 7.63 -16.47 10.14
CA ALA A 125 8.79 -16.00 9.37
C ALA A 125 9.90 -15.46 10.29
N ARG A 126 9.54 -14.66 11.30
CA ARG A 126 10.51 -14.17 12.30
C ARG A 126 11.14 -15.33 13.09
N ALA A 127 10.34 -16.29 13.53
CA ALA A 127 10.83 -17.47 14.25
C ALA A 127 11.80 -18.31 13.39
N ALA A 128 11.60 -18.36 12.07
CA ALA A 128 12.49 -19.07 11.13
C ALA A 128 13.76 -18.28 10.72
N GLY A 129 13.93 -17.04 11.22
CA GLY A 129 15.05 -16.16 10.86
C GLY A 129 14.91 -15.53 9.47
N VAL A 130 13.70 -15.47 8.92
CA VAL A 130 13.39 -14.85 7.63
C VAL A 130 13.25 -13.34 7.81
N ARG A 131 13.91 -12.55 6.96
CA ARG A 131 13.83 -11.08 7.01
C ARG A 131 12.47 -10.60 6.52
N LEU A 132 11.89 -9.60 7.18
CA LEU A 132 10.62 -8.99 6.77
C LEU A 132 10.86 -7.55 6.32
N VAL A 133 10.31 -7.19 5.16
CA VAL A 133 10.39 -5.85 4.58
C VAL A 133 8.98 -5.40 4.23
N ILE A 134 8.70 -4.11 4.40
CA ILE A 134 7.49 -3.47 3.89
C ILE A 134 7.86 -2.70 2.62
N ALA A 135 7.11 -2.91 1.55
CA ALA A 135 7.19 -2.12 0.32
C ALA A 135 5.78 -1.63 -0.03
N THR A 136 5.50 -0.35 0.22
CA THR A 136 4.16 0.23 0.03
C THR A 136 4.24 1.63 -0.55
N ARG A 137 3.11 2.08 -1.10
CA ARG A 137 2.91 3.43 -1.68
C ARG A 137 2.02 4.32 -0.82
N SER A 138 1.53 3.85 0.33
CA SER A 138 0.56 4.61 1.16
C SER A 138 1.07 5.97 1.65
N ALA A 139 2.39 6.17 1.67
CA ALA A 139 3.05 7.38 2.16
C ALA A 139 3.32 8.44 1.07
N GLU A 140 3.16 8.12 -0.22
CA GLU A 140 3.45 9.01 -1.37
C GLU A 140 2.23 9.64 -2.01
#